data_AF-A0A285NZW1-F1
#
_entry.id   AF-A0A285NZW1-F1
#
_cell.length_a   1.000
_cell.length_b   1.000
_cell.length_c   1.000
_cell.angle_alpha   90.00
_cell.angle_beta   90.00
_cell.angle_gamma   90.00
#
_symmetry.space_group_name_H-M   'P 1'
#
loop_
_entity.id
_entity.type
_entity.pdbx_description
1 polymer ?
#
loop_
_entity_poly.entity_id
_entity_poly.type
_entity_poly.pdbx_seq_one_letter_code
_entity_poly.pdbx_strand_id
1 'polypeptide(L)'
;MDRRQYLSGLVAAGGLAVTGVSTTAAQSSAIASWEDPQGDDAGPGNYTYPTSSEIPEGELDLASFTIGTDGDRYTFDFSFHSELTNNWDGANGFSHQVLQVYFKNPDGSGGSTEMRKGINATLESNYHHRLMVTPFPSEVPAVVEDASGNVVSEDVSISTTDASTIRVSIPQSVIGYLESASLVPIVAGWDGYGTGGIRALKESAGEWSFGGAKNDNAPVIIDLVTPEGTSQSDALSYSSDAKASVPYLSIGGSSDGGSSDGGSDDGSSDGGSSDDGGSDDGSSDDGSGSDDGGSSDDGSSDDGGSDDGSSDDSGSESSSDNDGSSDDGSSDSGLPGFGLGVGLVGAAGGALAARRRGEDEDDA
;
A
#
# COMPACT_ATOMS: atom_id res chain seq x y z
N MET A 1 -87.93 43.17 -18.61
CA MET A 1 -87.48 41.86 -18.08
C MET A 1 -85.98 42.02 -17.85
N ASP A 2 -85.58 42.58 -16.70
CA ASP A 2 -84.95 41.85 -15.56
C ASP A 2 -83.73 41.01 -16.02
N ARG A 3 -82.49 41.22 -15.57
CA ARG A 3 -81.95 41.35 -14.19
C ARG A 3 -80.62 42.17 -14.23
N ARG A 4 -80.31 43.15 -13.36
CA ARG A 4 -79.58 43.06 -12.05
C ARG A 4 -78.59 41.88 -11.97
N GLN A 5 -77.34 41.93 -11.46
CA GLN A 5 -76.46 42.92 -10.83
C GLN A 5 -75.09 42.22 -10.58
N TYR A 6 -73.99 42.99 -10.52
CA TYR A 6 -72.69 42.79 -9.84
C TYR A 6 -71.90 41.45 -9.93
N LEU A 7 -70.61 41.51 -10.27
CA LEU A 7 -69.50 41.64 -9.31
C LEU A 7 -68.13 41.61 -10.02
N SER A 8 -67.31 42.64 -9.74
CA SER A 8 -65.86 42.63 -9.94
C SER A 8 -65.21 41.63 -8.99
N GLY A 9 -64.35 40.75 -9.49
CA GLY A 9 -63.55 39.83 -8.70
C GLY A 9 -62.08 39.91 -9.13
N LEU A 10 -61.30 40.65 -8.34
CA LEU A 10 -59.85 40.73 -8.39
C LEU A 10 -59.27 39.36 -8.03
N VAL A 11 -58.56 38.68 -8.94
CA VAL A 11 -57.80 37.48 -8.60
C VAL A 11 -56.44 37.91 -8.05
N ALA A 12 -56.22 37.65 -6.77
CA ALA A 12 -54.95 37.82 -6.09
C ALA A 12 -53.94 36.78 -6.61
N ALA A 13 -52.80 37.26 -7.13
CA ALA A 13 -51.65 36.42 -7.40
C ALA A 13 -50.99 36.04 -6.07
N GLY A 14 -51.21 34.81 -5.61
CA GLY A 14 -50.44 34.20 -4.53
C GLY A 14 -49.06 33.80 -5.05
N GLY A 15 -48.03 34.56 -4.68
CA GLY A 15 -46.64 34.17 -4.90
C GLY A 15 -46.30 32.99 -3.98
N LEU A 16 -46.07 31.83 -4.57
CA LEU A 16 -45.47 30.69 -3.88
C LEU A 16 -43.98 31.00 -3.69
N ALA A 17 -43.57 31.34 -2.47
CA ALA A 17 -42.15 31.43 -2.13
C ALA A 17 -41.58 30.01 -2.06
N VAL A 18 -40.83 29.61 -3.08
CA VAL A 18 -39.97 28.43 -3.00
C VAL A 18 -38.78 28.82 -2.12
N THR A 19 -38.78 28.39 -0.86
CA THR A 19 -37.59 28.43 -0.03
C THR A 19 -36.61 27.40 -0.59
N GLY A 20 -35.64 27.86 -1.38
CA GLY A 20 -34.53 27.03 -1.81
C GLY A 20 -33.81 26.49 -0.58
N VAL A 21 -33.85 25.17 -0.39
CA VAL A 21 -32.86 24.50 0.45
C VAL A 21 -31.57 24.58 -0.35
N SER A 22 -30.69 25.50 0.04
CA SER A 22 -29.30 25.45 -0.40
C SER A 22 -28.69 24.21 0.23
N THR A 23 -28.64 23.11 -0.51
CA THR A 23 -27.79 21.99 -0.16
C THR A 23 -26.37 22.49 -0.39
N THR A 24 -25.72 22.97 0.67
CA THR A 24 -24.28 23.18 0.66
C THR A 24 -23.65 21.81 0.41
N ALA A 25 -23.15 21.57 -0.80
CA ALA A 25 -22.27 20.44 -1.02
C ALA A 25 -21.12 20.57 -0.03
N ALA A 26 -20.90 19.54 0.80
CA ALA A 26 -19.69 19.48 1.61
C ALA A 26 -18.51 19.61 0.63
N GLN A 27 -17.73 20.68 0.79
CA GLN A 27 -16.59 20.90 -0.07
C GLN A 27 -15.52 19.92 0.41
N SER A 28 -15.15 18.95 -0.42
CA SER A 28 -14.02 18.09 -0.13
C SER A 28 -12.76 18.94 0.01
N SER A 29 -12.06 18.88 1.14
CA SER A 29 -10.83 19.64 1.36
C SER A 29 -9.65 18.70 1.53
N ALA A 30 -8.56 18.94 0.80
CA ALA A 30 -7.30 18.22 1.00
C ALA A 30 -6.67 18.61 2.35
N ILE A 31 -6.18 17.63 3.08
CA ILE A 31 -5.40 17.76 4.33
C ILE A 31 -3.91 17.68 4.01
N ALA A 32 -3.50 16.66 3.25
CA ALA A 32 -2.12 16.45 2.85
C ALA A 32 -2.07 15.61 1.56
N SER A 33 -1.01 15.78 0.79
CA SER A 33 -0.75 15.03 -0.43
C SER A 33 0.74 14.74 -0.56
N TRP A 34 1.06 13.57 -1.12
CA TRP A 34 2.40 13.15 -1.46
C TRP A 34 2.39 12.50 -2.83
N GLU A 35 3.38 12.84 -3.64
CA GLU A 35 3.64 12.20 -4.93
C GLU A 35 4.57 11.01 -4.72
N ASP A 36 4.46 10.03 -5.60
CA ASP A 36 5.31 8.85 -5.62
C ASP A 36 5.92 8.67 -7.03
N PRO A 37 7.20 8.27 -7.14
CA PRO A 37 7.84 8.08 -8.43
C PRO A 37 7.11 7.07 -9.33
N GLN A 38 7.37 7.13 -10.63
CA GLN A 38 6.86 6.09 -11.55
C GLN A 38 7.86 4.95 -11.69
N GLY A 39 7.38 3.72 -11.65
CA GLY A 39 8.13 2.51 -11.94
C GLY A 39 9.05 2.07 -10.80
N ASP A 40 8.70 2.39 -9.56
CA ASP A 40 9.42 1.91 -8.37
C ASP A 40 8.66 0.86 -7.55
N ASP A 41 7.56 0.33 -8.10
CA ASP A 41 6.77 -0.83 -7.66
C ASP A 41 7.52 -2.20 -7.65
N ALA A 42 8.80 -2.16 -7.27
CA ALA A 42 9.74 -3.26 -7.15
C ALA A 42 10.23 -3.44 -5.70
N GLY A 43 9.46 -2.97 -4.71
CA GLY A 43 9.76 -3.04 -3.28
C GLY A 43 11.15 -2.47 -2.96
N PRO A 44 12.09 -3.25 -2.41
CA PRO A 44 13.47 -2.79 -2.13
C PRO A 44 14.33 -2.59 -3.40
N GLY A 45 13.71 -2.45 -4.58
CA GLY A 45 14.34 -2.19 -5.87
C GLY A 45 14.69 -3.45 -6.67
N ASN A 46 14.21 -4.62 -6.28
CA ASN A 46 14.55 -5.88 -6.96
C ASN A 46 13.40 -6.88 -7.10
N TYR A 47 12.19 -6.51 -6.71
CA TYR A 47 11.05 -7.41 -6.88
C TYR A 47 10.60 -7.49 -8.33
N THR A 48 10.00 -8.62 -8.66
CA THR A 48 9.45 -8.89 -9.98
C THR A 48 8.02 -9.37 -9.83
N TYR A 49 7.17 -8.91 -10.76
CA TYR A 49 5.77 -9.29 -10.79
C TYR A 49 5.58 -10.80 -11.04
N PRO A 50 4.41 -11.36 -10.67
CA PRO A 50 4.02 -12.68 -11.09
C PRO A 50 4.05 -12.81 -12.62
N THR A 51 4.38 -13.99 -13.13
CA THR A 51 4.51 -14.20 -14.58
C THR A 51 3.17 -14.29 -15.31
N SER A 52 2.05 -14.35 -14.58
CA SER A 52 0.71 -14.35 -15.16
C SER A 52 0.38 -12.98 -15.73
N SER A 53 -0.10 -12.93 -16.97
CA SER A 53 -0.58 -11.69 -17.60
C SER A 53 -1.86 -11.14 -16.99
N GLU A 54 -2.49 -11.89 -16.08
CA GLU A 54 -3.66 -11.42 -15.34
C GLU A 54 -3.32 -10.32 -14.32
N ILE A 55 -2.04 -10.16 -13.97
CA ILE A 55 -1.55 -9.10 -13.10
C ILE A 55 -0.50 -8.31 -13.89
N PRO A 56 -0.92 -7.31 -14.69
CA PRO A 56 -0.02 -6.44 -15.41
C PRO A 56 1.10 -5.83 -14.54
N GLU A 57 2.31 -5.78 -15.09
CA GLU A 57 3.40 -5.00 -14.52
C GLU A 57 3.01 -3.51 -14.46
N GLY A 58 3.38 -2.81 -13.38
CA GLY A 58 3.03 -1.40 -13.18
C GLY A 58 1.62 -1.16 -12.60
N GLU A 59 0.83 -2.19 -12.32
CA GLU A 59 -0.55 -2.01 -11.82
C GLU A 59 -0.62 -1.71 -10.31
N LEU A 60 0.46 -1.95 -9.58
CA LEU A 60 0.60 -1.60 -8.16
C LEU A 60 1.48 -0.37 -7.94
N ASP A 61 1.91 0.29 -9.03
CA ASP A 61 2.72 1.50 -9.08
C ASP A 61 1.90 2.72 -8.68
N LEU A 62 2.08 3.15 -7.45
CA LEU A 62 1.40 4.29 -6.86
C LEU A 62 1.97 5.57 -7.49
N ALA A 63 1.09 6.51 -7.77
CA ALA A 63 1.41 7.83 -8.29
C ALA A 63 1.30 8.90 -7.21
N SER A 64 0.29 8.78 -6.35
CA SER A 64 0.13 9.69 -5.22
C SER A 64 -0.76 9.12 -4.13
N PHE A 65 -0.55 9.64 -2.92
CA PHE A 65 -1.42 9.43 -1.79
C PHE A 65 -1.95 10.78 -1.29
N THR A 66 -3.28 10.93 -1.26
CA THR A 66 -3.93 12.15 -0.79
C THR A 66 -4.86 11.86 0.37
N ILE A 67 -4.79 12.68 1.41
CA ILE A 67 -5.73 12.67 2.53
C ILE A 67 -6.61 13.90 2.40
N GLY A 68 -7.91 13.71 2.57
CA GLY A 68 -8.88 14.80 2.59
C GLY A 68 -10.00 14.56 3.58
N THR A 69 -11.02 15.43 3.49
CA THR A 69 -12.29 15.26 4.18
C THR A 69 -13.44 15.30 3.20
N ASP A 70 -14.51 14.59 3.54
CA ASP A 70 -15.82 14.75 2.93
C ASP A 70 -16.88 14.64 4.03
N GLY A 71 -17.49 15.76 4.40
CA GLY A 71 -18.41 15.85 5.53
C GLY A 71 -17.74 15.47 6.85
N ASP A 72 -18.25 14.42 7.51
CA ASP A 72 -17.77 13.87 8.78
C ASP A 72 -16.78 12.71 8.61
N ARG A 73 -16.27 12.51 7.39
CA ARG A 73 -15.35 11.42 7.06
C ARG A 73 -13.98 11.96 6.61
N TYR A 74 -12.95 11.17 6.87
CA TYR A 74 -11.68 11.30 6.18
C TYR A 74 -11.74 10.52 4.86
N THR A 75 -11.03 11.00 3.86
CA THR A 75 -10.80 10.32 2.57
C THR A 75 -9.32 10.04 2.40
N PHE A 76 -8.99 8.87 1.88
CA PHE A 76 -7.65 8.41 1.54
C PHE A 76 -7.68 7.97 0.07
N ASP A 77 -7.06 8.74 -0.79
CA ASP A 77 -6.99 8.46 -2.23
C ASP A 77 -5.64 7.88 -2.56
N PHE A 78 -5.65 6.68 -3.13
CA PHE A 78 -4.50 6.02 -3.72
C PHE A 78 -4.66 6.12 -5.23
N SER A 79 -3.85 6.96 -5.86
CA SER A 79 -3.82 7.10 -7.33
C SER A 79 -2.66 6.31 -7.88
N PHE A 80 -2.87 5.57 -8.96
CA PHE A 80 -1.86 4.72 -9.60
C PHE A 80 -1.44 5.31 -10.96
N HIS A 81 -0.21 5.01 -11.40
CA HIS A 81 0.25 5.42 -12.74
C HIS A 81 -0.48 4.67 -13.87
N SER A 82 -1.01 3.48 -13.56
CA SER A 82 -1.76 2.63 -14.48
C SER A 82 -3.27 2.70 -14.23
N GLU A 83 -4.07 2.35 -15.23
CA GLU A 83 -5.50 2.10 -15.02
C GLU A 83 -5.70 0.84 -14.18
N LEU A 84 -6.64 0.91 -13.23
CA LEU A 84 -7.03 -0.21 -12.38
C LEU A 84 -7.71 -1.29 -13.24
N THR A 85 -7.28 -2.54 -13.09
CA THR A 85 -7.99 -3.66 -13.70
C THR A 85 -8.94 -4.31 -12.71
N ASN A 86 -10.02 -4.90 -13.24
CA ASN A 86 -10.97 -5.68 -12.46
C ASN A 86 -11.37 -6.99 -13.14
N ASN A 87 -10.38 -7.74 -13.63
CA ASN A 87 -10.56 -9.01 -14.34
C ASN A 87 -11.07 -10.16 -13.45
N TRP A 88 -10.98 -10.04 -12.12
CA TRP A 88 -11.51 -11.03 -11.18
C TRP A 88 -12.85 -10.62 -10.55
N ASP A 89 -13.52 -9.59 -11.09
CA ASP A 89 -14.82 -9.09 -10.61
C ASP A 89 -14.83 -8.76 -9.11
N GLY A 90 -13.74 -8.14 -8.63
CA GLY A 90 -13.63 -7.62 -7.26
C GLY A 90 -14.75 -6.64 -6.94
N ALA A 91 -15.39 -6.84 -5.79
CA ALA A 91 -16.60 -6.11 -5.41
C ALA A 91 -16.37 -4.60 -5.23
N ASN A 92 -15.12 -4.21 -4.95
CA ASN A 92 -14.70 -2.82 -4.78
C ASN A 92 -14.23 -2.13 -6.07
N GLY A 93 -14.34 -2.80 -7.23
CA GLY A 93 -14.06 -2.22 -8.54
C GLY A 93 -12.63 -2.38 -9.05
N PHE A 94 -11.79 -3.14 -8.35
CA PHE A 94 -10.42 -3.49 -8.73
C PHE A 94 -10.11 -4.92 -8.27
N SER A 95 -9.03 -5.54 -8.76
CA SER A 95 -8.70 -6.96 -8.48
C SER A 95 -7.41 -7.20 -7.69
N HIS A 96 -6.41 -6.32 -7.80
CA HIS A 96 -5.03 -6.68 -7.42
C HIS A 96 -4.49 -5.93 -6.21
N GLN A 97 -5.00 -4.73 -5.93
CA GLN A 97 -4.45 -3.85 -4.91
C GLN A 97 -4.89 -4.30 -3.51
N VAL A 98 -3.96 -4.36 -2.57
CA VAL A 98 -4.22 -4.40 -1.12
C VAL A 98 -3.59 -3.17 -0.52
N LEU A 99 -4.43 -2.29 0.03
CA LEU A 99 -4.00 -1.01 0.56
C LEU A 99 -4.00 -1.09 2.09
N GLN A 100 -2.93 -0.61 2.71
CA GLN A 100 -2.91 -0.42 4.15
C GLN A 100 -2.40 0.97 4.50
N VAL A 101 -2.95 1.55 5.56
CA VAL A 101 -2.42 2.80 6.14
C VAL A 101 -2.23 2.59 7.63
N TYR A 102 -1.00 2.74 8.11
CA TYR A 102 -0.67 2.66 9.53
C TYR A 102 -0.67 4.06 10.13
N PHE A 103 -1.37 4.26 11.23
CA PHE A 103 -1.51 5.56 11.89
C PHE A 103 -0.86 5.54 13.26
N LYS A 104 0.13 6.41 13.45
CA LYS A 104 0.75 6.70 14.75
C LYS A 104 0.05 7.87 15.41
N ASN A 105 -0.45 7.65 16.62
CA ASN A 105 -0.91 8.71 17.50
C ASN A 105 0.29 9.27 18.28
N PRO A 106 0.68 10.55 18.12
CA PRO A 106 1.82 11.13 18.85
C PRO A 106 1.62 11.12 20.37
N ASP A 107 0.37 11.19 20.84
CA ASP A 107 0.00 11.19 22.25
C ASP A 107 -0.42 9.80 22.75
N GLY A 108 -0.41 8.80 21.86
CA GLY A 108 -0.85 7.44 22.15
C GLY A 108 0.20 6.66 22.94
N SER A 109 -0.25 5.91 23.95
CA SER A 109 0.59 4.91 24.63
C SER A 109 0.34 3.50 24.06
N GLY A 110 1.29 2.58 24.28
CA GLY A 110 1.22 1.23 23.72
C GLY A 110 1.50 1.22 22.21
N GLY A 111 0.76 0.39 21.47
CA GLY A 111 0.96 0.20 20.03
C GLY A 111 1.89 -0.96 19.69
N SER A 112 2.26 -1.05 18.42
CA SER A 112 3.16 -2.10 17.88
C SER A 112 4.03 -1.52 16.77
N THR A 113 5.23 -2.05 16.57
CA THR A 113 6.02 -1.82 15.35
C THR A 113 5.78 -2.90 14.30
N GLU A 114 5.24 -4.06 14.67
CA GLU A 114 5.01 -5.17 13.73
C GLU A 114 3.84 -4.85 12.81
N MET A 115 4.12 -4.81 11.50
CA MET A 115 3.09 -4.64 10.48
C MET A 115 2.18 -5.87 10.42
N ARG A 116 1.03 -5.70 9.78
CA ARG A 116 -0.03 -6.71 9.70
C ARG A 116 0.52 -8.02 9.13
N LYS A 117 -0.01 -9.13 9.64
CA LYS A 117 0.33 -10.48 9.18
C LYS A 117 0.26 -10.55 7.64
N GLY A 118 1.34 -11.02 7.02
CA GLY A 118 1.51 -11.08 5.56
C GLY A 118 2.53 -10.08 5.02
N ILE A 119 2.70 -8.92 5.66
CA ILE A 119 3.57 -7.83 5.17
C ILE A 119 5.05 -8.05 5.50
N ASN A 120 5.38 -8.78 6.56
CA ASN A 120 6.75 -9.13 6.94
C ASN A 120 7.72 -7.94 7.09
N ALA A 121 7.23 -6.81 7.58
CA ALA A 121 8.04 -5.62 7.86
C ALA A 121 7.70 -5.04 9.24
N THR A 122 8.51 -4.11 9.70
CA THR A 122 8.30 -3.34 10.92
C THR A 122 8.24 -1.85 10.60
N LEU A 123 7.74 -1.05 11.53
CA LEU A 123 7.69 0.40 11.47
C LEU A 123 8.72 1.00 12.44
N GLU A 124 9.30 2.15 12.12
CA GLU A 124 10.33 2.82 12.96
C GLU A 124 9.84 3.19 14.37
N SER A 125 8.52 3.27 14.54
CA SER A 125 7.89 3.54 15.83
C SER A 125 6.49 2.92 15.89
N ASN A 126 5.93 2.86 17.10
CA ASN A 126 4.65 2.22 17.31
C ASN A 126 3.52 2.94 16.55
N TYR A 127 2.73 2.18 15.78
CA TYR A 127 1.41 2.62 15.32
C TYR A 127 0.34 2.23 16.35
N HIS A 128 -0.82 2.87 16.24
CA HIS A 128 -1.96 2.64 17.14
C HIS A 128 -3.18 2.09 16.41
N HIS A 129 -3.37 2.50 15.15
CA HIS A 129 -4.44 2.00 14.29
C HIS A 129 -3.90 1.69 12.90
N ARG A 130 -4.57 0.81 12.17
CA ARG A 130 -4.31 0.58 10.75
C ARG A 130 -5.61 0.42 9.98
N LEU A 131 -5.66 0.98 8.78
CA LEU A 131 -6.69 0.72 7.77
C LEU A 131 -6.21 -0.44 6.88
N MET A 132 -7.09 -1.40 6.59
CA MET A 132 -6.87 -2.50 5.66
C MET A 132 -7.97 -2.48 4.61
N VAL A 133 -7.59 -2.53 3.33
CA VAL A 133 -8.51 -2.48 2.19
C VAL A 133 -8.15 -3.55 1.19
N THR A 134 -9.15 -4.27 0.72
CA THR A 134 -9.01 -5.41 -0.19
C THR A 134 -10.02 -5.30 -1.33
N PRO A 135 -9.83 -6.05 -2.43
CA PRO A 135 -10.81 -6.07 -3.52
C PRO A 135 -12.03 -6.98 -3.23
N PHE A 136 -11.88 -7.96 -2.33
CA PHE A 136 -12.89 -9.00 -2.04
C PHE A 136 -13.30 -8.98 -0.55
N PRO A 137 -14.20 -8.06 -0.16
CA PRO A 137 -14.59 -7.86 1.24
C PRO A 137 -15.32 -9.06 1.86
N SER A 138 -15.85 -9.99 1.06
CA SER A 138 -16.43 -11.25 1.56
C SER A 138 -15.38 -12.26 2.05
N GLU A 139 -14.13 -12.12 1.61
CA GLU A 139 -13.01 -12.99 2.01
C GLU A 139 -12.21 -12.35 3.14
N VAL A 140 -11.77 -11.11 2.92
CA VAL A 140 -11.08 -10.29 3.93
C VAL A 140 -11.75 -8.92 3.95
N PRO A 141 -12.51 -8.57 4.99
CA PRO A 141 -13.24 -7.31 5.03
C PRO A 141 -12.29 -6.12 5.12
N ALA A 142 -12.70 -4.99 4.53
CA ALA A 142 -12.03 -3.72 4.76
C ALA A 142 -12.40 -3.20 6.15
N VAL A 143 -11.38 -2.89 6.96
CA VAL A 143 -11.56 -2.57 8.38
C VAL A 143 -10.50 -1.59 8.86
N VAL A 144 -10.82 -0.88 9.95
CA VAL A 144 -9.82 -0.24 10.80
C VAL A 144 -9.59 -1.14 12.01
N GLU A 145 -8.33 -1.51 12.25
CA GLU A 145 -7.89 -2.35 13.37
C GLU A 145 -7.01 -1.52 14.32
N ASP A 146 -7.01 -1.83 15.60
CA ASP A 146 -5.98 -1.36 16.53
C ASP A 146 -4.67 -2.16 16.35
N ALA A 147 -3.60 -1.71 17.02
CA ALA A 147 -2.30 -2.38 16.96
C ALA A 147 -2.28 -3.81 17.55
N SER A 148 -3.30 -4.20 18.31
CA SER A 148 -3.48 -5.58 18.81
C SER A 148 -4.25 -6.46 17.83
N GLY A 149 -4.78 -5.89 16.74
CA GLY A 149 -5.57 -6.57 15.73
C GLY A 149 -7.06 -6.65 16.05
N ASN A 150 -7.56 -5.90 17.04
CA ASN A 150 -9.00 -5.80 17.25
C ASN A 150 -9.61 -4.86 16.22
N VAL A 151 -10.75 -5.23 15.66
CA VAL A 151 -11.51 -4.35 14.75
C VAL A 151 -12.11 -3.20 15.55
N VAL A 152 -11.75 -1.97 15.16
CA VAL A 152 -12.24 -0.70 15.71
C VAL A 152 -13.42 -0.18 14.89
N SER A 153 -13.40 -0.37 13.57
CA SER A 153 -14.49 0.00 12.68
C SER A 153 -14.55 -0.89 11.44
N GLU A 154 -15.77 -1.28 11.06
CA GLU A 154 -16.09 -1.88 9.75
C GLU A 154 -16.75 -0.85 8.80
N ASP A 155 -17.01 0.37 9.27
CA ASP A 155 -17.54 1.47 8.46
C ASP A 155 -16.42 2.05 7.58
N VAL A 156 -16.10 1.31 6.53
CA VAL A 156 -15.14 1.68 5.49
C VAL A 156 -15.88 1.71 4.15
N SER A 157 -15.93 2.88 3.53
CA SER A 157 -16.52 3.07 2.20
C SER A 157 -15.41 3.11 1.16
N ILE A 158 -15.58 2.39 0.06
CA ILE A 158 -14.57 2.26 -1.00
C ILE A 158 -15.24 2.55 -2.35
N SER A 159 -14.56 3.33 -3.19
CA SER A 159 -15.01 3.65 -4.54
C SER A 159 -13.82 3.96 -5.44
N THR A 160 -13.93 3.68 -6.73
CA THR A 160 -13.02 4.24 -7.73
C THR A 160 -13.53 5.61 -8.19
N THR A 161 -12.73 6.66 -8.03
CA THR A 161 -13.14 8.03 -8.40
C THR A 161 -12.94 8.32 -9.88
N ASP A 162 -11.99 7.60 -10.48
CA ASP A 162 -11.68 7.58 -11.91
C ASP A 162 -11.07 6.20 -12.25
N ALA A 163 -10.41 6.09 -13.41
CA ALA A 163 -9.84 4.83 -13.89
C ALA A 163 -8.60 4.37 -13.09
N SER A 164 -7.95 5.24 -12.33
CA SER A 164 -6.65 5.01 -11.70
C SER A 164 -6.64 5.29 -10.19
N THR A 165 -7.72 5.82 -9.61
CA THR A 165 -7.75 6.21 -8.19
C THR A 165 -8.77 5.41 -7.39
N ILE A 166 -8.29 4.79 -6.30
CA ILE A 166 -9.09 4.14 -5.26
C ILE A 166 -9.25 5.14 -4.10
N ARG A 167 -10.48 5.59 -3.86
CA ARG A 167 -10.85 6.39 -2.68
C ARG A 167 -11.39 5.49 -1.58
N VAL A 168 -10.81 5.63 -0.40
CA VAL A 168 -11.26 4.97 0.83
C VAL A 168 -11.72 6.02 1.82
N SER A 169 -12.82 5.78 2.52
CA SER A 169 -13.36 6.73 3.48
C SER A 169 -13.79 6.09 4.79
N ILE A 170 -13.45 6.72 5.91
CA ILE A 170 -13.79 6.29 7.28
C ILE A 170 -14.34 7.48 8.08
N PRO A 171 -15.21 7.27 9.08
CA PRO A 171 -15.66 8.35 9.97
C PRO A 171 -14.47 8.98 10.70
N GLN A 172 -14.45 10.31 10.82
CA GLN A 172 -13.37 11.03 11.50
C GLN A 172 -13.22 10.59 12.98
N SER A 173 -14.32 10.17 13.61
CA SER A 173 -14.32 9.68 14.99
C SER A 173 -13.49 8.40 15.19
N VAL A 174 -13.21 7.64 14.13
CA VAL A 174 -12.38 6.42 14.20
C VAL A 174 -10.92 6.77 14.44
N ILE A 175 -10.41 7.81 13.78
CA ILE A 175 -9.03 8.32 13.93
C ILE A 175 -9.09 9.79 14.37
N GLY A 176 -9.53 10.03 15.61
CA GLY A 176 -9.72 11.38 16.15
C GLY A 176 -8.45 12.21 16.38
N TYR A 177 -7.29 11.73 15.90
CA TYR A 177 -5.98 12.36 16.03
C TYR A 177 -5.27 12.52 14.67
N LEU A 178 -5.99 12.34 13.55
CA LEU A 178 -5.36 12.29 12.22
C LEU A 178 -4.54 13.56 11.91
N GLU A 179 -5.01 14.75 12.26
CA GLU A 179 -4.31 16.00 11.94
C GLU A 179 -2.91 16.13 12.58
N SER A 180 -2.65 15.44 13.69
CA SER A 180 -1.33 15.38 14.34
C SER A 180 -0.62 14.03 14.13
N ALA A 181 -1.23 13.12 13.38
CA ALA A 181 -0.68 11.79 13.17
C ALA A 181 0.55 11.81 12.26
N SER A 182 1.33 10.74 12.37
CA SER A 182 2.23 10.29 11.31
C SER A 182 1.68 9.00 10.74
N LEU A 183 1.94 8.72 9.46
CA LEU A 183 1.40 7.51 8.82
C LEU A 183 2.32 6.85 7.82
N VAL A 184 1.99 5.62 7.45
CA VAL A 184 2.65 4.86 6.39
C VAL A 184 1.58 4.23 5.50
N PRO A 185 1.37 4.74 4.27
CA PRO A 185 0.54 4.10 3.27
C PRO A 185 1.39 3.09 2.48
N ILE A 186 0.89 1.87 2.28
CA ILE A 186 1.58 0.82 1.51
C ILE A 186 0.62 0.14 0.54
N VAL A 187 1.19 -0.39 -0.54
CA VAL A 187 0.51 -1.23 -1.53
C VAL A 187 1.15 -2.62 -1.53
N ALA A 188 0.29 -3.64 -1.45
CA ALA A 188 0.66 -5.03 -1.65
C ALA A 188 -0.28 -5.69 -2.68
N GLY A 189 0.08 -6.88 -3.16
CA GLY A 189 -0.76 -7.64 -4.07
C GLY A 189 -1.79 -8.52 -3.36
N TRP A 190 -3.01 -8.59 -3.89
CA TRP A 190 -4.09 -9.45 -3.41
C TRP A 190 -3.84 -10.92 -3.78
N ASP A 191 -4.10 -11.80 -2.80
CA ASP A 191 -4.23 -13.24 -2.99
C ASP A 191 -5.10 -13.82 -1.87
N GLY A 192 -6.29 -14.34 -2.21
CA GLY A 192 -7.23 -14.94 -1.25
C GLY A 192 -6.69 -16.19 -0.56
N TYR A 193 -5.66 -16.84 -1.11
CA TYR A 193 -4.96 -17.96 -0.47
C TYR A 193 -3.73 -17.51 0.33
N GLY A 194 -3.33 -16.26 0.14
CA GLY A 194 -2.19 -15.63 0.78
C GLY A 194 -2.40 -15.40 2.27
N THR A 195 -1.29 -15.35 3.02
CA THR A 195 -1.38 -15.06 4.45
C THR A 195 -1.89 -13.63 4.65
N GLY A 196 -3.07 -13.51 5.25
CA GLY A 196 -3.70 -12.21 5.49
C GLY A 196 -4.29 -11.55 4.23
N GLY A 197 -4.50 -12.30 3.15
CA GLY A 197 -4.95 -11.77 1.86
C GLY A 197 -3.80 -11.22 1.00
N ILE A 198 -2.55 -11.50 1.39
CA ILE A 198 -1.36 -10.93 0.76
C ILE A 198 -0.68 -11.98 -0.13
N ARG A 199 -0.47 -11.61 -1.39
CA ARG A 199 0.23 -12.42 -2.39
C ARG A 199 1.65 -12.73 -1.96
N ALA A 200 2.03 -14.00 -2.11
CA ALA A 200 3.34 -14.46 -1.68
C ALA A 200 4.48 -13.80 -2.49
N LEU A 201 5.57 -13.51 -1.79
CA LEU A 201 6.87 -13.16 -2.33
C LEU A 201 7.83 -14.35 -2.18
N LYS A 202 8.56 -14.68 -3.25
CA LYS A 202 9.52 -15.79 -3.30
C LYS A 202 10.87 -15.33 -3.82
N GLU A 203 11.87 -16.20 -3.79
CA GLU A 203 13.19 -15.92 -4.37
C GLU A 203 13.09 -15.61 -5.88
N SER A 204 12.34 -16.43 -6.62
CA SER A 204 12.02 -16.21 -8.03
C SER A 204 10.51 -16.04 -8.23
N ALA A 205 10.13 -15.18 -9.16
CA ALA A 205 8.73 -14.99 -9.53
C ALA A 205 8.14 -16.31 -10.05
N GLY A 206 6.89 -16.56 -9.66
CA GLY A 206 6.10 -17.66 -10.18
C GLY A 206 4.87 -17.12 -10.88
N GLU A 207 4.03 -18.03 -11.36
CA GLU A 207 2.78 -17.65 -12.04
C GLU A 207 1.90 -16.71 -11.20
N TRP A 208 1.86 -16.95 -9.88
CA TRP A 208 0.98 -16.25 -8.94
C TRP A 208 1.74 -15.62 -7.76
N SER A 209 3.06 -15.56 -7.80
CA SER A 209 3.86 -15.02 -6.69
C SER A 209 4.92 -14.07 -7.21
N PHE A 210 5.12 -12.97 -6.48
CA PHE A 210 6.24 -12.04 -6.74
C PHE A 210 7.58 -12.75 -6.53
N GLY A 211 8.62 -12.25 -7.18
CA GLY A 211 10.01 -12.69 -7.04
C GLY A 211 10.89 -11.66 -6.33
N GLY A 212 12.11 -12.06 -5.96
CA GLY A 212 13.13 -11.16 -5.43
C GLY A 212 13.36 -11.20 -3.90
N ALA A 213 12.73 -12.12 -3.16
CA ALA A 213 13.09 -12.33 -1.76
C ALA A 213 14.51 -12.90 -1.65
N LYS A 214 15.42 -12.16 -0.99
CA LYS A 214 16.81 -12.59 -0.74
C LYS A 214 16.91 -13.53 0.47
N ASN A 215 15.93 -13.48 1.37
CA ASN A 215 15.80 -14.30 2.57
C ASN A 215 14.40 -14.09 3.20
N ASP A 216 14.13 -14.76 4.31
CA ASP A 216 12.84 -14.75 5.01
C ASP A 216 12.46 -13.41 5.65
N ASN A 217 13.34 -12.41 5.72
CA ASN A 217 13.04 -11.06 6.21
C ASN A 217 12.58 -10.09 5.13
N ALA A 218 12.41 -10.56 3.88
CA ALA A 218 11.98 -9.74 2.77
C ALA A 218 10.57 -9.15 3.02
N PRO A 219 10.39 -7.82 2.98
CA PRO A 219 9.08 -7.20 3.16
C PRO A 219 8.16 -7.52 1.98
N VAL A 220 6.91 -7.92 2.24
CA VAL A 220 5.89 -8.13 1.19
C VAL A 220 5.14 -6.83 0.97
N ILE A 221 5.89 -5.81 0.54
CA ILE A 221 5.42 -4.48 0.15
C ILE A 221 5.93 -4.28 -1.27
N ILE A 222 5.01 -3.98 -2.20
CA ILE A 222 5.35 -3.76 -3.60
C ILE A 222 5.66 -2.29 -3.82
N ASP A 223 4.85 -1.42 -3.20
CA ASP A 223 5.01 0.02 -3.30
C ASP A 223 4.65 0.74 -1.99
N LEU A 224 5.21 1.93 -1.76
CA LEU A 224 4.84 2.84 -0.69
C LEU A 224 5.29 4.29 -0.97
N VAL A 225 4.48 5.24 -0.51
CA VAL A 225 4.94 6.62 -0.43
C VAL A 225 5.97 6.78 0.69
N THR A 226 7.11 7.38 0.36
CA THR A 226 8.21 7.62 1.29
C THR A 226 8.35 9.09 1.69
N PRO A 227 8.95 9.39 2.87
CA PRO A 227 9.26 10.77 3.25
C PRO A 227 10.24 11.41 2.27
N GLU A 228 10.17 12.74 2.11
CA GLU A 228 11.12 13.48 1.28
C GLU A 228 12.58 13.12 1.62
N GLY A 229 13.38 12.86 0.58
CA GLY A 229 14.79 12.51 0.71
C GLY A 229 15.05 11.05 1.10
N THR A 230 14.02 10.22 1.27
CA THR A 230 14.13 8.77 1.45
C THR A 230 13.71 8.07 0.15
N SER A 231 14.47 7.07 -0.30
CA SER A 231 14.03 6.23 -1.41
C SER A 231 13.22 5.04 -0.90
N GLN A 232 12.29 4.51 -1.71
CA GLN A 232 11.60 3.27 -1.42
C GLN A 232 12.58 2.10 -1.17
N SER A 233 13.66 2.02 -1.95
CA SER A 233 14.71 1.00 -1.75
C SER A 233 15.37 1.08 -0.38
N ASP A 234 15.61 2.30 0.13
CA ASP A 234 16.16 2.50 1.48
C ASP A 234 15.12 2.20 2.57
N ALA A 235 13.89 2.66 2.39
CA ALA A 235 12.77 2.44 3.32
C ALA A 235 12.42 0.95 3.50
N LEU A 236 12.56 0.16 2.44
CA LEU A 236 12.30 -1.28 2.42
C LEU A 236 13.56 -2.14 2.56
N SER A 237 14.71 -1.52 2.85
CA SER A 237 15.97 -2.24 3.01
C SER A 237 15.92 -3.25 4.16
N TYR A 238 16.39 -4.47 3.91
CA TYR A 238 16.38 -5.58 4.86
C TYR A 238 17.66 -6.42 4.72
N SER A 239 17.95 -7.25 5.72
CA SER A 239 19.13 -8.12 5.75
C SER A 239 18.76 -9.54 6.20
N SER A 240 19.76 -10.44 6.25
CA SER A 240 19.59 -11.78 6.84
C SER A 240 19.16 -11.75 8.31
N ASP A 241 19.45 -10.67 9.02
CA ASP A 241 19.32 -10.57 10.47
C ASP A 241 18.21 -9.60 10.92
N ALA A 242 17.69 -8.78 10.00
CA ALA A 242 16.68 -7.78 10.31
C ALA A 242 15.67 -7.59 9.17
N LYS A 243 14.40 -7.45 9.54
CA LYS A 243 13.32 -6.97 8.68
C LYS A 243 13.53 -5.49 8.35
N ALA A 244 12.88 -5.02 7.29
CA ALA A 244 12.75 -3.60 7.00
C ALA A 244 12.03 -2.86 8.15
N SER A 245 12.47 -1.63 8.42
CA SER A 245 11.89 -0.71 9.39
C SER A 245 11.42 0.54 8.66
N VAL A 246 10.13 0.57 8.32
CA VAL A 246 9.54 1.54 7.40
C VAL A 246 9.31 2.89 8.10
N PRO A 247 9.76 4.02 7.49
CA PRO A 247 9.64 5.36 8.06
C PRO A 247 8.24 5.95 7.88
N TYR A 248 7.90 6.92 8.73
CA TYR A 248 6.60 7.58 8.73
C TYR A 248 6.58 8.89 7.94
N LEU A 249 5.51 9.11 7.18
CA LEU A 249 5.12 10.41 6.64
C LEU A 249 4.54 11.31 7.74
N SER A 250 4.82 12.60 7.66
CA SER A 250 4.25 13.62 8.55
C SER A 250 3.15 14.39 7.84
N ILE A 251 1.93 14.39 8.39
CA ILE A 251 0.78 15.10 7.80
C ILE A 251 0.97 16.63 7.83
N GLY A 252 1.69 17.16 8.82
CA GLY A 252 1.96 18.59 8.97
C GLY A 252 3.16 19.14 8.17
N GLY A 253 3.75 18.36 7.26
CA GLY A 253 4.96 18.73 6.52
C GLY A 253 4.74 19.27 5.10
N SER A 254 3.55 19.08 4.51
CA SER A 254 3.31 19.42 3.10
C SER A 254 2.69 20.82 2.95
N SER A 255 3.51 21.85 3.10
CA SER A 255 3.28 23.24 2.66
C SER A 255 4.66 23.89 2.53
N ASP A 256 5.22 24.16 1.35
CA ASP A 256 4.66 25.05 0.34
C ASP A 256 5.18 24.68 -1.07
N GLY A 257 4.24 24.44 -2.00
CA GLY A 257 4.50 24.71 -3.40
C GLY A 257 4.81 26.19 -3.55
N GLY A 258 6.10 26.52 -3.62
CA GLY A 258 6.62 27.88 -3.74
C GLY A 258 6.00 28.58 -4.95
N SER A 259 4.94 29.36 -4.69
CA SER A 259 4.56 30.44 -5.59
C SER A 259 5.69 31.45 -5.51
N SER A 260 6.49 31.49 -6.56
CA SER A 260 7.43 32.57 -6.81
C SER A 260 6.60 33.82 -7.11
N ASP A 261 6.23 34.53 -6.05
CA ASP A 261 5.76 35.90 -6.08
C ASP A 261 6.91 36.79 -6.52
N GLY A 262 6.98 36.99 -7.84
CA GLY A 262 7.83 37.99 -8.49
C GLY A 262 7.49 39.39 -7.99
N GLY A 263 8.16 39.81 -6.92
CA GLY A 263 8.27 41.18 -6.49
C GLY A 263 8.98 41.99 -7.56
N SER A 264 8.22 42.83 -8.26
CA SER A 264 8.77 43.90 -9.09
C SER A 264 9.21 45.02 -8.15
N ASP A 265 10.50 45.10 -7.86
CA ASP A 265 11.09 46.25 -7.16
C ASP A 265 11.48 47.33 -8.18
N ASP A 266 10.67 48.39 -8.22
CA ASP A 266 10.92 49.65 -8.88
C ASP A 266 11.48 50.68 -7.87
N GLY A 267 12.77 51.00 -7.96
CA GLY A 267 13.35 52.00 -7.05
C GLY A 267 14.71 52.53 -7.51
N SER A 268 14.68 53.68 -8.18
CA SER A 268 15.84 54.49 -8.57
C SER A 268 16.49 55.18 -7.36
N SER A 269 17.83 55.31 -7.33
CA SER A 269 18.55 56.58 -7.14
C SER A 269 20.07 56.43 -7.01
N ASP A 270 20.78 57.10 -7.92
CA ASP A 270 21.91 58.03 -7.73
C ASP A 270 23.08 57.74 -6.76
N GLY A 271 24.28 57.74 -7.36
CA GLY A 271 25.30 58.74 -7.04
C GLY A 271 26.38 58.34 -6.04
N GLY A 272 27.63 58.19 -6.52
CA GLY A 272 28.80 58.15 -5.65
C GLY A 272 30.07 57.68 -6.33
N SER A 273 30.70 58.57 -7.10
CA SER A 273 32.09 58.43 -7.55
C SER A 273 33.05 58.93 -6.47
N SER A 274 34.03 58.11 -6.09
CA SER A 274 35.34 58.56 -5.63
C SER A 274 36.34 57.43 -5.65
N ASP A 275 37.39 57.66 -6.44
CA ASP A 275 38.67 56.97 -6.47
C ASP A 275 39.35 56.96 -5.09
N ASP A 276 40.20 55.95 -4.83
CA ASP A 276 41.62 56.15 -4.49
C ASP A 276 42.30 54.85 -4.00
N GLY A 277 43.32 54.41 -4.75
CA GLY A 277 44.66 54.17 -4.18
C GLY A 277 45.12 52.74 -3.85
N GLY A 278 45.94 52.18 -4.76
CA GLY A 278 47.21 51.44 -4.52
C GLY A 278 47.20 50.13 -3.71
N SER A 279 48.00 49.10 -3.98
CA SER A 279 49.16 48.93 -4.86
C SER A 279 49.44 47.42 -5.04
N ASP A 280 49.95 47.09 -6.21
CA ASP A 280 50.92 46.06 -6.60
C ASP A 280 51.60 45.19 -5.51
N ASP A 281 51.65 43.87 -5.72
CA ASP A 281 52.85 43.10 -6.13
C ASP A 281 52.45 41.68 -6.60
N GLY A 282 52.63 41.35 -7.89
CA GLY A 282 53.78 40.61 -8.43
C GLY A 282 53.45 39.10 -8.51
N SER A 283 53.59 38.35 -9.61
CA SER A 283 54.32 38.45 -10.87
C SER A 283 53.70 37.38 -11.80
N SER A 284 53.19 37.73 -12.99
CA SER A 284 53.83 37.50 -14.31
C SER A 284 54.38 36.08 -14.48
N ASP A 285 53.77 35.27 -15.34
CA ASP A 285 54.12 35.06 -16.77
C ASP A 285 54.45 33.56 -16.87
N ASP A 286 54.31 32.82 -17.96
CA ASP A 286 54.05 33.00 -19.38
C ASP A 286 53.72 31.56 -19.88
N GLY A 287 52.87 31.34 -20.88
CA GLY A 287 53.27 31.53 -22.26
C GLY A 287 53.25 30.21 -23.02
N SER A 288 52.19 30.06 -23.83
CA SER A 288 52.21 29.58 -25.22
C SER A 288 52.76 28.20 -25.61
N GLY A 289 51.87 27.46 -26.29
CA GLY A 289 52.16 26.74 -27.53
C GLY A 289 52.84 25.38 -27.37
N SER A 290 52.75 24.43 -28.29
CA SER A 290 51.95 24.18 -29.50
C SER A 290 52.19 22.69 -29.81
N ASP A 291 51.51 22.18 -30.84
CA ASP A 291 51.93 21.06 -31.69
C ASP A 291 51.49 19.63 -31.30
N ASP A 292 50.44 19.19 -32.01
CA ASP A 292 50.50 18.19 -33.08
C ASP A 292 51.27 16.87 -32.88
N GLY A 293 50.50 15.79 -32.96
CA GLY A 293 50.76 14.69 -33.91
C GLY A 293 51.55 13.49 -33.40
N GLY A 294 51.03 12.29 -33.68
CA GLY A 294 51.84 11.07 -33.59
C GLY A 294 51.04 9.79 -33.45
N SER A 295 50.87 9.11 -34.57
CA SER A 295 50.20 7.84 -34.81
C SER A 295 50.98 6.59 -34.38
N SER A 296 50.28 5.45 -34.49
CA SER A 296 50.70 4.07 -34.86
C SER A 296 51.21 3.08 -33.80
N ASP A 297 50.37 2.05 -33.59
CA ASP A 297 50.59 0.59 -33.83
C ASP A 297 51.91 -0.11 -33.47
N ASP A 298 51.80 -1.13 -32.60
CA ASP A 298 52.34 -2.50 -32.72
C ASP A 298 51.61 -3.41 -31.70
N GLY A 299 51.06 -4.60 -32.00
CA GLY A 299 51.68 -5.85 -32.48
C GLY A 299 51.35 -6.95 -31.44
N SER A 300 50.28 -7.73 -31.62
CA SER A 300 50.25 -9.13 -32.11
C SER A 300 50.87 -10.21 -31.20
N SER A 301 50.02 -11.19 -30.81
CA SER A 301 50.25 -12.66 -30.82
C SER A 301 51.34 -13.26 -29.92
N ASP A 302 51.32 -14.50 -29.41
CA ASP A 302 50.44 -15.69 -29.41
C ASP A 302 51.10 -16.70 -28.41
N ASP A 303 50.53 -17.90 -28.28
CA ASP A 303 51.08 -19.18 -27.75
C ASP A 303 50.78 -19.47 -26.25
N GLY A 304 50.07 -20.53 -25.83
CA GLY A 304 49.55 -21.74 -26.48
C GLY A 304 49.72 -22.97 -25.55
N GLY A 305 48.62 -23.74 -25.32
CA GLY A 305 48.47 -25.19 -24.96
C GLY A 305 49.38 -25.89 -23.91
N SER A 306 49.07 -27.01 -23.25
CA SER A 306 47.95 -27.98 -23.24
C SER A 306 48.13 -28.96 -22.05
N ASP A 307 47.02 -29.55 -21.58
CA ASP A 307 46.75 -30.94 -21.09
C ASP A 307 47.73 -31.76 -20.20
N ASP A 308 47.20 -32.24 -19.06
CA ASP A 308 47.01 -33.67 -18.64
C ASP A 308 46.14 -33.68 -17.34
N GLY A 309 45.38 -34.69 -16.89
CA GLY A 309 45.24 -36.10 -17.26
C GLY A 309 45.23 -36.98 -15.98
N SER A 310 44.06 -37.13 -15.36
CA SER A 310 43.52 -38.22 -14.49
C SER A 310 44.39 -39.01 -13.48
N SER A 311 43.84 -39.23 -12.28
CA SER A 311 43.76 -40.58 -11.68
C SER A 311 42.72 -40.69 -10.55
N ASP A 312 41.90 -41.73 -10.66
CA ASP A 312 40.95 -42.27 -9.68
C ASP A 312 41.69 -43.05 -8.57
N ASP A 313 41.12 -43.13 -7.35
CA ASP A 313 40.96 -44.42 -6.66
C ASP A 313 39.89 -44.36 -5.54
N SER A 314 39.45 -45.55 -5.19
CA SER A 314 38.17 -46.03 -4.71
C SER A 314 38.14 -46.34 -3.21
N GLY A 315 36.93 -46.59 -2.67
CA GLY A 315 36.80 -47.16 -1.32
C GLY A 315 35.40 -47.15 -0.72
N SER A 316 34.46 -47.91 -1.29
CA SER A 316 33.28 -48.43 -0.59
C SER A 316 33.62 -49.77 0.05
N GLU A 317 33.15 -50.10 1.26
CA GLU A 317 32.48 -51.39 1.62
C GLU A 317 31.89 -51.34 3.06
N SER A 318 30.74 -51.98 3.22
CA SER A 318 29.94 -52.23 4.42
C SER A 318 30.27 -53.56 5.10
N SER A 319 29.98 -53.73 6.41
CA SER A 319 29.55 -54.96 7.14
C SER A 319 29.61 -54.66 8.67
N SER A 320 28.52 -54.63 9.45
CA SER A 320 27.69 -55.72 10.03
C SER A 320 28.25 -56.35 11.33
N ASP A 321 27.34 -56.50 12.31
CA ASP A 321 27.32 -57.46 13.44
C ASP A 321 28.27 -57.20 14.64
N ASN A 322 27.97 -57.44 15.92
CA ASN A 322 26.80 -57.86 16.72
C ASN A 322 27.29 -57.91 18.20
N ASP A 323 26.36 -58.12 19.16
CA ASP A 323 26.54 -58.45 20.60
C ASP A 323 26.65 -57.28 21.61
N GLY A 324 26.00 -57.29 22.78
CA GLY A 324 25.01 -58.19 23.36
C GLY A 324 24.81 -57.92 24.87
N SER A 325 23.54 -57.94 25.31
CA SER A 325 23.04 -58.34 26.66
C SER A 325 23.20 -57.33 27.83
N SER A 326 22.26 -57.13 28.77
CA SER A 326 20.98 -57.79 29.12
C SER A 326 20.20 -56.96 30.17
N ASP A 327 18.86 -57.06 30.12
CA ASP A 327 17.82 -57.26 31.18
C ASP A 327 17.85 -56.43 32.49
N ASP A 328 16.74 -55.95 33.08
CA ASP A 328 15.40 -56.49 33.39
C ASP A 328 14.37 -55.32 33.59
N GLY A 329 13.03 -55.42 33.70
CA GLY A 329 12.02 -56.49 33.64
C GLY A 329 10.63 -55.93 34.04
N SER A 330 9.60 -56.24 33.24
CA SER A 330 8.17 -56.51 33.54
C SER A 330 7.29 -55.48 34.32
N SER A 331 6.05 -55.16 33.90
CA SER A 331 4.92 -56.10 33.80
C SER A 331 3.69 -55.57 33.03
N ASP A 332 3.01 -56.54 32.42
CA ASP A 332 1.80 -56.55 31.58
C ASP A 332 0.47 -56.47 32.37
N SER A 333 -0.61 -56.02 31.72
CA SER A 333 -1.91 -56.72 31.72
C SER A 333 -2.94 -56.08 30.77
N GLY A 334 -3.06 -56.67 29.57
CA GLY A 334 -4.27 -57.41 29.16
C GLY A 334 -5.64 -56.72 29.09
N LEU A 335 -6.09 -56.49 27.86
CA LEU A 335 -7.50 -56.37 27.42
C LEU A 335 -8.34 -57.61 27.77
N PRO A 336 -9.68 -57.51 27.71
CA PRO A 336 -10.37 -58.12 26.56
C PRO A 336 -11.57 -57.31 26.02
N GLY A 337 -11.87 -57.51 24.73
CA GLY A 337 -13.02 -56.92 24.04
C GLY A 337 -14.23 -57.86 23.91
N PHE A 338 -15.41 -57.26 23.80
CA PHE A 338 -16.69 -57.70 23.20
C PHE A 338 -17.45 -56.37 22.94
N GLY A 339 -18.16 -56.03 21.87
CA GLY A 339 -18.88 -56.74 20.82
C GLY A 339 -20.24 -56.03 20.64
N LEU A 340 -20.48 -55.46 19.45
CA LEU A 340 -21.79 -55.10 18.82
C LEU A 340 -22.77 -54.14 19.56
N GLY A 341 -23.19 -53.05 18.88
CA GLY A 341 -24.35 -52.26 19.31
C GLY A 341 -24.66 -51.00 18.47
N VAL A 342 -25.71 -51.11 17.67
CA VAL A 342 -26.41 -50.14 16.79
C VAL A 342 -26.67 -48.74 17.40
N GLY A 343 -26.64 -47.69 16.58
CA GLY A 343 -27.24 -46.39 16.94
C GLY A 343 -27.03 -45.24 15.94
N LEU A 344 -27.67 -45.30 14.77
CA LEU A 344 -27.77 -44.20 13.81
C LEU A 344 -28.93 -43.29 14.26
N VAL A 345 -28.66 -42.08 14.77
CA VAL A 345 -29.68 -41.07 15.04
C VAL A 345 -29.42 -39.87 14.15
N GLY A 346 -30.28 -39.71 13.13
CA GLY A 346 -30.38 -38.50 12.34
C GLY A 346 -31.18 -37.43 13.08
N ALA A 347 -30.74 -36.18 12.98
CA ALA A 347 -31.55 -35.02 13.29
C ALA A 347 -31.67 -34.18 12.01
N ALA A 348 -32.82 -34.33 11.35
CA ALA A 348 -33.28 -33.41 10.31
C ALA A 348 -34.01 -32.24 11.01
N GLY A 349 -33.43 -31.04 10.94
CA GLY A 349 -34.08 -29.79 11.36
C GLY A 349 -34.49 -28.99 10.12
N GLY A 350 -35.70 -29.22 9.62
CA GLY A 350 -36.32 -28.39 8.58
C GLY A 350 -37.03 -27.19 9.20
N ALA A 351 -36.63 -25.97 8.80
CA ALA A 351 -37.35 -24.75 9.12
C ALA A 351 -38.47 -24.52 8.09
N LEU A 352 -39.73 -24.57 8.55
CA LEU A 352 -40.93 -24.22 7.82
C LEU A 352 -41.10 -22.69 7.80
N ALA A 353 -40.95 -22.08 6.62
CA ALA A 353 -41.33 -20.69 6.39
C ALA A 353 -42.83 -20.59 6.05
N ALA A 354 -43.61 -19.98 6.94
CA ALA A 354 -45.01 -19.66 6.72
C ALA A 354 -45.14 -18.41 5.81
N ARG A 355 -45.63 -18.60 4.58
CA ARG A 355 -46.16 -17.50 3.75
C ARG A 355 -47.53 -17.09 4.27
N ARG A 356 -47.66 -15.87 4.80
CA ARG A 356 -48.95 -15.19 4.94
C ARG A 356 -49.28 -14.47 3.63
N ARG A 357 -50.40 -14.89 3.05
CA ARG A 357 -51.07 -14.27 1.91
C ARG A 357 -51.90 -13.09 2.43
N GLY A 358 -51.63 -11.89 1.93
CA GLY A 358 -52.51 -10.74 2.05
C GLY A 358 -52.99 -10.39 0.65
N GLU A 359 -54.29 -10.54 0.42
CA GLU A 359 -55.03 -9.98 -0.71
C GLU A 359 -56.33 -9.40 -0.12
N ASP A 360 -56.83 -8.36 -0.80
CA ASP A 360 -58.00 -7.49 -0.52
C ASP A 360 -57.59 -6.25 0.31
N GLU A 361 -57.72 -5.00 -0.13
CA GLU A 361 -58.74 -4.33 -0.98
C GLU A 361 -58.16 -3.09 -1.72
N ASP A 362 -59.00 -2.46 -2.56
CA ASP A 362 -58.89 -1.19 -3.34
C ASP A 362 -58.50 -1.36 -4.83
N ASP A 363 -59.17 -0.79 -5.84
CA ASP A 363 -60.45 -0.11 -6.04
C ASP A 363 -60.55 0.14 -7.58
N ALA A 364 -61.77 0.19 -8.13
CA ALA A 364 -62.16 0.66 -9.49
C ALA A 364 -61.77 -0.14 -10.76
#